data_AF-A0A970S6R3-F1
#
_entry.id   AF-A0A970S6R3-F1
#
_cell.length_a   1.000
_cell.length_b   1.000
_cell.length_c   1.000
_cell.angle_alpha   90.00
_cell.angle_beta   90.00
_cell.angle_gamma   90.00
#
_symmetry.space_group_name_H-M   'P 1'
#
loop_
_entity.id
_entity.type
_entity.pdbx_description
1 polymer ?
#
loop_
_entity_poly.entity_id
_entity_poly.type
_entity_poly.pdbx_seq_one_letter_code
_entity_poly.pdbx_strand_id
1 'polypeptide(L)'
;ENARTNLMVLLQSLDANGEHSDGIQISAETQAAFKAVNLDFEQSSTDFATEVLSKTPLTEDQLVTPEKAAENFQATFYKDIAGTWEIGRTNTSAVLLHILPDGRYALGEADEADVTGQPGIEIGRLNWNALTSALSPDISVDTNGDYGLSHPDNDGHYRLSYNGTDLVLTDVGSNSTYTLTKVKQSSGLVGTWKFSDTQLFAFFDNNYYFFLDGIGGDDCGWAGIEYGKLSITANTLTPTEVFYDTNECAGFHDSYDNSKSIVNYTISGTSLTIGTQGEPSVTLQRSN
;
A
#
# COMPACT_ATOMS: atom_id res chain seq x y z
N GLU A 1 -23.14 9.02 -12.35
CA GLU A 1 -22.10 8.04 -12.76
C GLU A 1 -21.47 8.49 -14.06
N ASN A 2 -22.28 8.69 -15.12
CA ASN A 2 -21.88 9.29 -16.41
C ASN A 2 -20.92 10.47 -16.27
N ALA A 3 -21.24 11.47 -15.45
CA ALA A 3 -20.36 12.64 -15.32
C ALA A 3 -18.94 12.33 -14.84
N ARG A 4 -18.76 11.38 -13.92
CA ARG A 4 -17.42 10.96 -13.47
C ARG A 4 -16.70 10.19 -14.58
N THR A 5 -17.40 9.26 -15.23
CA THR A 5 -16.86 8.49 -16.36
C THR A 5 -16.39 9.42 -17.48
N ASN A 6 -17.25 10.33 -17.91
CA ASN A 6 -16.97 11.29 -18.98
C ASN A 6 -15.85 12.26 -18.58
N LEU A 7 -15.77 12.66 -17.32
CA LEU A 7 -14.65 13.46 -16.81
C LEU A 7 -13.33 12.70 -16.88
N MET A 8 -13.29 11.44 -16.44
CA MET A 8 -12.08 10.61 -16.53
C MET A 8 -11.64 10.42 -17.99
N VAL A 9 -12.58 10.10 -18.88
CA VAL A 9 -12.34 9.98 -20.33
C VAL A 9 -11.71 11.26 -20.87
N LEU A 10 -12.32 12.41 -20.61
CA LEU A 10 -11.81 13.68 -21.11
C LEU A 10 -10.40 13.95 -20.59
N LEU A 11 -10.19 13.84 -19.28
CA LEU A 11 -8.90 14.14 -18.65
C LEU A 11 -7.77 13.27 -19.21
N GLN A 12 -8.01 11.98 -19.41
CA GLN A 12 -7.02 11.05 -19.98
C GLN A 12 -6.79 11.30 -21.48
N SER A 13 -7.81 11.72 -22.21
CA SER A 13 -7.70 12.06 -23.65
C SER A 13 -6.93 13.37 -23.88
N LEU A 14 -6.80 14.21 -22.85
CA LEU A 14 -6.04 15.47 -22.91
C LEU A 14 -4.55 15.30 -22.59
N ASP A 15 -4.12 14.09 -22.23
CA ASP A 15 -2.76 13.80 -21.82
C ASP A 15 -1.81 13.79 -23.01
N ALA A 16 -0.93 14.80 -23.08
CA ALA A 16 -0.20 15.14 -24.30
C ALA A 16 0.88 14.14 -24.70
N ASN A 17 1.43 13.38 -23.74
CA ASN A 17 2.45 12.36 -23.98
C ASN A 17 1.84 10.94 -24.14
N GLY A 18 0.54 10.78 -23.84
CA GLY A 18 -0.14 9.48 -23.79
C GLY A 18 0.41 8.54 -22.71
N GLU A 19 1.23 9.03 -21.78
CA GLU A 19 1.81 8.26 -20.67
C GLU A 19 0.99 8.50 -19.41
N HIS A 20 -0.14 7.82 -19.37
CA HIS A 20 -1.16 7.99 -18.34
C HIS A 20 -0.73 7.64 -16.92
N SER A 21 0.46 7.05 -16.77
CA SER A 21 0.98 6.59 -15.50
C SER A 21 1.95 7.59 -14.84
N ASP A 22 2.20 8.75 -15.46
CA ASP A 22 3.05 9.84 -14.93
C ASP A 22 2.27 11.11 -14.51
N GLY A 23 0.94 11.03 -14.53
CA GLY A 23 0.04 12.15 -14.31
C GLY A 23 -0.70 12.51 -15.59
N ILE A 24 -1.36 13.67 -15.62
CA ILE A 24 -2.00 14.20 -16.83
C ILE A 24 -1.28 15.49 -17.22
N GLN A 25 -0.72 15.51 -18.43
CA GLN A 25 0.03 16.65 -18.95
C GLN A 25 -0.77 17.35 -20.05
N ILE A 26 -1.39 18.50 -19.73
CA ILE A 26 -2.19 19.27 -20.69
C ILE A 26 -1.38 20.41 -21.28
N SER A 27 -1.16 20.38 -22.61
CA SER A 27 -0.42 21.43 -23.32
C SER A 27 -1.12 22.81 -23.26
N ALA A 28 -0.35 23.90 -23.35
CA ALA A 28 -0.92 25.25 -23.39
C ALA A 28 -1.83 25.48 -24.60
N GLU A 29 -1.54 24.82 -25.73
CA GLU A 29 -2.38 24.85 -26.94
C GLU A 29 -3.73 24.18 -26.69
N THR A 30 -3.71 22.99 -26.09
CA THR A 30 -4.92 22.25 -25.69
C THR A 30 -5.75 23.08 -24.70
N GLN A 31 -5.12 23.69 -23.69
CA GLN A 31 -5.82 24.56 -22.74
C GLN A 31 -6.50 25.75 -23.44
N ALA A 32 -5.82 26.38 -24.41
CA ALA A 32 -6.39 27.49 -25.18
C ALA A 32 -7.60 27.04 -26.02
N ALA A 33 -7.53 25.86 -26.63
CA ALA A 33 -8.62 25.29 -27.43
C ALA A 33 -9.88 24.99 -26.60
N PHE A 34 -9.73 24.66 -25.31
CA PHE A 34 -10.84 24.31 -24.42
C PHE A 34 -11.50 25.51 -23.71
N LYS A 35 -10.93 26.73 -23.82
CA LYS A 35 -11.34 27.91 -23.03
C LYS A 35 -12.81 28.32 -23.16
N ALA A 36 -13.46 28.01 -24.28
CA ALA A 36 -14.87 28.36 -24.55
C ALA A 36 -15.73 27.15 -24.93
N VAL A 37 -15.25 25.94 -24.63
CA VAL A 37 -15.97 24.70 -24.91
C VAL A 37 -16.92 24.40 -23.76
N ASN A 38 -18.21 24.23 -24.08
CA ASN A 38 -19.20 23.72 -23.13
C ASN A 38 -19.53 22.27 -23.50
N LEU A 39 -19.32 21.36 -22.56
CA LEU A 39 -19.56 19.91 -22.68
C LEU A 39 -20.59 19.48 -21.65
N ASP A 40 -21.49 18.57 -22.03
CA ASP A 40 -22.42 17.94 -21.10
C ASP A 40 -21.86 16.60 -20.61
N PHE A 41 -21.45 16.54 -19.35
CA PHE A 41 -20.89 15.33 -18.76
C PHE A 41 -21.96 14.32 -18.33
N GLU A 42 -23.24 14.69 -18.21
CA GLU A 42 -24.28 13.80 -17.68
C GLU A 42 -24.85 12.84 -18.74
N GLN A 43 -24.60 13.11 -20.04
CA GLN A 43 -25.04 12.26 -21.14
C GLN A 43 -24.30 10.91 -21.21
N SER A 44 -24.74 10.03 -22.11
CA SER A 44 -24.09 8.73 -22.32
C SER A 44 -22.64 8.90 -22.80
N SER A 45 -21.76 7.94 -22.50
CA SER A 45 -20.35 8.02 -22.95
C SER A 45 -20.21 8.11 -24.47
N THR A 46 -21.13 7.49 -25.22
CA THR A 46 -21.16 7.56 -26.70
C THR A 46 -21.55 8.95 -27.19
N ASP A 47 -22.56 9.58 -26.58
CA ASP A 47 -22.96 10.95 -26.93
C ASP A 47 -21.87 11.95 -26.53
N PHE A 48 -21.25 11.75 -25.36
CA PHE A 48 -20.14 12.55 -24.88
C PHE A 48 -18.92 12.50 -25.81
N ALA A 49 -18.54 11.30 -26.24
CA ALA A 49 -17.48 11.13 -27.24
C ALA A 49 -17.77 11.92 -28.53
N THR A 50 -19.01 11.82 -29.03
CA THR A 50 -19.46 12.54 -30.22
C THR A 50 -19.41 14.06 -30.01
N GLU A 51 -19.85 14.54 -28.85
CA GLU A 51 -19.81 15.95 -28.50
C GLU A 51 -18.37 16.48 -28.44
N VAL A 52 -17.46 15.78 -27.76
CA VAL A 52 -16.05 16.15 -27.62
C VAL A 52 -15.39 16.28 -29.00
N LEU A 53 -15.55 15.29 -29.88
CA LEU A 53 -15.00 15.34 -31.24
C LEU A 53 -15.60 16.46 -32.10
N SER A 54 -16.85 16.87 -31.81
CA SER A 54 -17.51 17.95 -32.56
C SER A 54 -17.14 19.36 -32.09
N LYS A 55 -16.66 19.51 -30.84
CA LYS A 55 -16.44 20.82 -30.20
C LYS A 55 -14.98 21.11 -29.85
N THR A 56 -14.09 20.15 -30.02
CA THR A 56 -12.69 20.24 -29.58
C THR A 56 -11.75 19.80 -30.72
N PRO A 57 -10.44 20.10 -30.65
CA PRO A 57 -9.48 19.63 -31.66
C PRO A 57 -9.06 18.17 -31.46
N LEU A 58 -9.61 17.45 -30.47
CA LEU A 58 -9.29 16.04 -30.26
C LEU A 58 -9.74 15.20 -31.44
N THR A 59 -8.92 14.22 -31.81
CA THR A 59 -9.27 13.20 -32.80
C THR A 59 -9.78 11.93 -32.13
N GLU A 60 -10.41 11.06 -32.92
CA GLU A 60 -10.90 9.75 -32.44
C GLU A 60 -9.76 8.91 -31.83
N ASP A 61 -8.56 8.94 -32.42
CA ASP A 61 -7.38 8.23 -31.92
C ASP A 61 -6.87 8.76 -30.56
N GLN A 62 -7.20 10.01 -30.21
CA GLN A 62 -6.83 10.61 -28.92
C GLN A 62 -7.86 10.33 -27.84
N LEU A 63 -9.07 9.89 -28.19
CA LEU A 63 -10.16 9.71 -27.25
C LEU A 63 -10.01 8.36 -26.53
N VAL A 64 -9.78 8.42 -25.22
CA VAL A 64 -9.65 7.24 -24.37
C VAL A 64 -11.03 6.65 -24.07
N THR A 65 -11.17 5.32 -24.13
CA THR A 65 -12.46 4.68 -23.78
C THR A 65 -12.76 4.78 -22.28
N PRO A 66 -14.03 4.67 -21.85
CA PRO A 66 -14.38 4.61 -20.43
C PRO A 66 -13.59 3.55 -19.63
N GLU A 67 -13.44 2.36 -20.21
CA GLU A 67 -12.72 1.24 -19.58
C GLU A 67 -11.24 1.59 -19.44
N LYS A 68 -10.62 2.10 -20.51
CA LYS A 68 -9.21 2.45 -20.48
C LYS A 68 -8.92 3.62 -19.54
N ALA A 69 -9.82 4.59 -19.47
CA ALA A 69 -9.72 5.69 -18.53
C ALA A 69 -9.77 5.17 -17.08
N ALA A 70 -10.69 4.26 -16.76
CA ALA A 70 -10.77 3.66 -15.44
C ALA A 70 -9.50 2.85 -15.07
N GLU A 71 -8.96 2.07 -16.01
CA GLU A 71 -7.68 1.36 -15.83
C GLU A 71 -6.52 2.31 -15.54
N ASN A 72 -6.42 3.40 -16.32
CA ASN A 72 -5.34 4.37 -16.14
C ASN A 72 -5.44 5.08 -14.79
N PHE A 73 -6.63 5.54 -14.39
CA PHE A 73 -6.85 6.15 -13.08
C PHE A 73 -6.53 5.18 -11.93
N GLN A 74 -6.89 3.91 -12.06
CA GLN A 74 -6.52 2.88 -11.08
C GLN A 74 -5.00 2.72 -11.00
N ALA A 75 -4.30 2.63 -12.13
CA ALA A 75 -2.84 2.49 -12.17
C ALA A 75 -2.13 3.69 -11.53
N THR A 76 -2.57 4.92 -11.83
CA THR A 76 -2.02 6.14 -11.20
C THR A 76 -2.31 6.17 -9.71
N PHE A 77 -3.53 5.81 -9.30
CA PHE A 77 -3.88 5.74 -7.88
C PHE A 77 -2.96 4.78 -7.11
N TYR A 78 -2.68 3.58 -7.64
CA TYR A 78 -1.75 2.64 -6.99
C TYR A 78 -0.33 3.18 -6.86
N LYS A 79 0.16 3.93 -7.85
CA LYS A 79 1.46 4.61 -7.75
C LYS A 79 1.46 5.68 -6.68
N ASP A 80 0.39 6.48 -6.60
CA ASP A 80 0.27 7.58 -5.63
C ASP A 80 0.24 7.06 -4.18
N ILE A 81 -0.39 5.90 -3.97
CA ILE A 81 -0.53 5.29 -2.63
C ILE A 81 0.56 4.25 -2.32
N ALA A 82 1.46 3.95 -3.26
CA ALA A 82 2.51 2.97 -3.03
C ALA A 82 3.38 3.35 -1.81
N GLY A 83 3.77 2.34 -1.05
CA GLY A 83 4.56 2.47 0.17
C GLY A 83 3.92 1.76 1.35
N THR A 84 4.47 1.99 2.55
CA THR A 84 4.01 1.35 3.79
C THR A 84 3.24 2.34 4.65
N TRP A 85 2.08 1.92 5.10
CA TRP A 85 1.13 2.67 5.90
C TRP A 85 0.91 1.99 7.24
N GLU A 86 0.72 2.76 8.30
CA GLU A 86 0.38 2.27 9.64
C GLU A 86 -0.98 2.80 10.09
N ILE A 87 -1.68 2.00 10.90
CA ILE A 87 -2.90 2.42 11.57
C ILE A 87 -2.92 1.98 13.03
N GLY A 88 -3.43 2.87 13.88
CA GLY A 88 -3.84 2.53 15.25
C GLY A 88 -2.73 2.05 16.17
N ARG A 89 -1.46 2.23 15.81
CA ARG A 89 -0.33 1.67 16.57
C ARG A 89 -0.35 2.15 18.03
N THR A 90 -0.37 1.19 18.94
CA THR A 90 -0.29 1.39 20.39
C THR A 90 1.04 0.86 20.92
N ASN A 91 1.16 0.69 22.24
CA ASN A 91 2.33 0.06 22.83
C ASN A 91 2.38 -1.46 22.64
N THR A 92 1.25 -2.07 22.31
CA THR A 92 1.07 -3.53 22.23
C THR A 92 0.29 -3.92 20.99
N SER A 93 -0.05 -3.01 20.09
CA SER A 93 -0.77 -3.36 18.86
C SER A 93 -0.24 -2.53 17.70
N ALA A 94 -0.16 -3.11 16.50
CA ALA A 94 0.26 -2.42 15.31
C ALA A 94 -0.32 -3.08 14.06
N VAL A 95 -0.71 -2.26 13.10
CA VAL A 95 -1.13 -2.72 11.77
C VAL A 95 -0.26 -2.05 10.73
N LEU A 96 0.28 -2.84 9.80
CA LEU A 96 0.99 -2.33 8.63
C LEU A 96 0.31 -2.78 7.36
N LEU A 97 0.16 -1.87 6.41
CA LEU A 97 -0.26 -2.14 5.04
C LEU A 97 0.83 -1.66 4.09
N HIS A 98 1.49 -2.58 3.39
CA HIS A 98 2.44 -2.28 2.33
C HIS A 98 1.76 -2.43 0.97
N ILE A 99 1.71 -1.36 0.19
CA ILE A 99 1.08 -1.32 -1.15
C ILE A 99 2.17 -1.15 -2.20
N LEU A 100 2.17 -2.03 -3.20
CA LEU A 100 3.05 -1.95 -4.35
C LEU A 100 2.44 -1.08 -5.45
N PRO A 101 3.26 -0.49 -6.35
CA PRO A 101 2.78 0.41 -7.41
C PRO A 101 1.80 -0.22 -8.41
N ASP A 102 1.65 -1.55 -8.40
CA ASP A 102 0.73 -2.31 -9.24
C ASP A 102 -0.54 -2.78 -8.51
N GLY A 103 -0.77 -2.30 -7.29
CA GLY A 103 -1.96 -2.61 -6.47
C GLY A 103 -1.92 -3.94 -5.74
N ARG A 104 -0.82 -4.70 -5.82
CA ARG A 104 -0.55 -5.78 -4.87
C ARG A 104 -0.30 -5.19 -3.48
N TYR A 105 -0.66 -5.92 -2.43
CA TYR A 105 -0.37 -5.52 -1.05
C TYR A 105 0.03 -6.70 -0.18
N ALA A 106 0.66 -6.36 0.93
CA ALA A 106 0.80 -7.23 2.08
C ALA A 106 0.45 -6.44 3.34
N LEU A 107 -0.37 -7.04 4.20
CA LEU A 107 -0.87 -6.48 5.43
C LEU A 107 -0.42 -7.38 6.58
N GLY A 108 -0.05 -6.77 7.71
CA GLY A 108 0.33 -7.46 8.93
C GLY A 108 -0.44 -6.89 10.11
N GLU A 109 -1.02 -7.77 10.92
CA GLU A 109 -1.82 -7.46 12.10
C GLU A 109 -1.10 -8.00 13.34
N ALA A 110 -0.71 -7.11 14.24
CA ALA A 110 -0.18 -7.43 15.56
C ALA A 110 -1.17 -6.91 16.60
N ASP A 111 -2.11 -7.76 17.05
CA ASP A 111 -3.02 -7.42 18.13
C ASP A 111 -3.47 -8.68 18.88
N GLU A 112 -4.04 -8.54 20.08
CA GLU A 112 -4.56 -9.69 20.82
C GLU A 112 -5.59 -10.47 19.99
N ALA A 113 -5.48 -11.80 19.99
CA ALA A 113 -6.43 -12.66 19.29
C ALA A 113 -7.78 -12.64 20.01
N ASP A 114 -8.86 -12.67 19.22
CA ASP A 114 -10.22 -12.80 19.71
C ASP A 114 -10.90 -14.06 19.14
N VAL A 115 -12.23 -14.07 19.08
CA VAL A 115 -12.99 -15.24 18.59
C VAL A 115 -12.84 -15.44 17.09
N THR A 116 -12.58 -14.36 16.36
CA THR A 116 -12.67 -14.29 14.90
C THR A 116 -11.35 -13.90 14.25
N GLY A 117 -10.49 -13.15 14.94
CA GLY A 117 -9.21 -12.69 14.43
C GLY A 117 -8.01 -13.03 15.31
N GLN A 118 -6.82 -12.96 14.72
CA GLN A 118 -5.55 -13.25 15.38
C GLN A 118 -4.38 -12.51 14.72
N PRO A 119 -3.22 -12.37 15.38
CA PRO A 119 -2.02 -11.88 14.73
C PRO A 119 -1.67 -12.69 13.48
N GLY A 120 -1.26 -12.01 12.42
CA GLY A 120 -0.99 -12.68 11.15
C GLY A 120 -0.83 -11.72 9.99
N ILE A 121 -1.01 -12.26 8.78
CA ILE A 121 -0.82 -11.54 7.53
C ILE A 121 -2.00 -11.74 6.59
N GLU A 122 -2.16 -10.77 5.70
CA GLU A 122 -3.01 -10.87 4.52
C GLU A 122 -2.24 -10.39 3.28
N ILE A 123 -2.25 -11.15 2.18
CA ILE A 123 -1.56 -10.79 0.93
C ILE A 123 -2.52 -10.92 -0.23
N GLY A 124 -2.57 -9.90 -1.08
CA GLY A 124 -3.49 -9.91 -2.20
C GLY A 124 -3.32 -8.77 -3.19
N ARG A 125 -4.38 -8.51 -3.95
CA ARG A 125 -4.55 -7.33 -4.82
C ARG A 125 -5.75 -6.53 -4.38
N LEU A 126 -5.60 -5.20 -4.31
CA LEU A 126 -6.66 -4.31 -3.81
C LEU A 126 -7.93 -4.28 -4.67
N ASN A 127 -7.76 -4.40 -6.00
CA ASN A 127 -8.84 -4.28 -7.00
C ASN A 127 -9.75 -3.05 -6.74
N TRP A 128 -9.13 -1.87 -6.70
CA TRP A 128 -9.80 -0.61 -6.43
C TRP A 128 -10.60 -0.09 -7.64
N ASN A 129 -11.86 0.26 -7.45
CA ASN A 129 -12.70 0.82 -8.50
C ASN A 129 -12.55 2.34 -8.60
N ALA A 130 -12.08 2.85 -9.76
CA ALA A 130 -11.83 4.27 -9.96
C ALA A 130 -13.07 5.19 -9.91
N LEU A 131 -14.28 4.65 -10.12
CA LEU A 131 -15.52 5.42 -10.11
C LEU A 131 -16.14 5.54 -8.72
N THR A 132 -16.06 4.48 -7.93
CA THR A 132 -16.76 4.34 -6.64
C THR A 132 -15.82 4.38 -5.44
N SER A 133 -14.52 4.20 -5.69
CA SER A 133 -13.47 4.00 -4.69
C SER A 133 -13.61 2.69 -3.90
N ALA A 134 -14.50 1.79 -4.31
CA ALA A 134 -14.69 0.50 -3.65
C ALA A 134 -13.46 -0.39 -3.83
N LEU A 135 -13.11 -1.14 -2.79
CA LEU A 135 -12.16 -2.25 -2.85
C LEU A 135 -12.91 -3.55 -3.07
N SER A 136 -12.28 -4.48 -3.78
CA SER A 136 -12.75 -5.87 -3.88
C SER A 136 -11.53 -6.79 -3.82
N PRO A 137 -10.86 -6.86 -2.66
CA PRO A 137 -9.56 -7.50 -2.54
C PRO A 137 -9.59 -8.95 -3.04
N ASP A 138 -8.62 -9.32 -3.87
CA ASP A 138 -8.36 -10.71 -4.25
C ASP A 138 -7.24 -11.23 -3.36
N ILE A 139 -7.63 -12.00 -2.33
CA ILE A 139 -6.77 -12.42 -1.24
C ILE A 139 -6.19 -13.79 -1.55
N SER A 140 -4.87 -13.86 -1.52
CA SER A 140 -4.08 -15.06 -1.82
C SER A 140 -3.54 -15.77 -0.58
N VAL A 141 -3.33 -15.01 0.49
CA VAL A 141 -2.90 -15.50 1.80
C VAL A 141 -3.70 -14.73 2.86
N ASP A 142 -4.27 -15.46 3.82
CA ASP A 142 -4.95 -14.92 5.00
C ASP A 142 -4.62 -15.86 6.17
N THR A 143 -3.94 -15.33 7.18
CA THR A 143 -3.63 -16.05 8.41
C THR A 143 -4.16 -15.34 9.66
N ASN A 144 -4.81 -14.19 9.49
CA ASN A 144 -5.28 -13.31 10.56
C ASN A 144 -6.80 -13.38 10.79
N GLY A 145 -7.53 -14.19 10.01
CA GLY A 145 -8.95 -14.44 10.23
C GLY A 145 -9.80 -13.24 9.82
N ASP A 146 -10.65 -12.74 10.71
CA ASP A 146 -11.52 -11.61 10.41
C ASP A 146 -10.81 -10.24 10.47
N TYR A 147 -9.53 -10.20 10.86
CA TYR A 147 -8.76 -8.95 10.83
C TYR A 147 -8.32 -8.60 9.40
N GLY A 148 -8.18 -7.31 9.09
CA GLY A 148 -7.69 -6.85 7.78
C GLY A 148 -8.78 -6.53 6.76
N LEU A 149 -8.54 -6.85 5.48
CA LEU A 149 -9.41 -6.48 4.36
C LEU A 149 -10.32 -7.63 3.91
N SER A 150 -10.12 -8.84 4.43
CA SER A 150 -10.88 -10.06 4.09
C SER A 150 -12.33 -10.05 4.58
N HIS A 151 -12.63 -9.34 5.67
CA HIS A 151 -13.94 -9.39 6.33
C HIS A 151 -14.50 -7.98 6.57
N PRO A 152 -15.01 -7.28 5.53
CA PRO A 152 -15.78 -6.05 5.74
C PRO A 152 -17.05 -6.33 6.56
N ASP A 153 -17.42 -5.40 7.42
CA ASP A 153 -18.59 -5.54 8.29
C ASP A 153 -19.88 -5.70 7.47
N ASN A 154 -20.86 -6.45 8.02
CA ASN A 154 -22.21 -6.61 7.47
C ASN A 154 -22.27 -7.02 5.99
N ASP A 155 -21.35 -7.89 5.55
CA ASP A 155 -21.20 -8.32 4.14
C ASP A 155 -21.05 -7.12 3.17
N GLY A 156 -20.49 -6.02 3.67
CA GLY A 156 -20.31 -4.78 2.95
C GLY A 156 -19.09 -4.80 2.01
N HIS A 157 -18.51 -3.61 1.82
CA HIS A 157 -17.24 -3.46 1.14
C HIS A 157 -16.46 -2.31 1.76
N TYR A 158 -15.15 -2.32 1.58
CA TYR A 158 -14.33 -1.17 1.90
C TYR A 158 -14.33 -0.16 0.76
N ARG A 159 -14.18 1.12 1.12
CA ARG A 159 -13.79 2.18 0.17
C ARG A 159 -12.46 2.75 0.58
N LEU A 160 -11.53 2.87 -0.37
CA LEU A 160 -10.21 3.45 -0.12
C LEU A 160 -10.08 4.77 -0.87
N SER A 161 -9.70 5.81 -0.15
CA SER A 161 -9.42 7.13 -0.71
C SER A 161 -8.09 7.66 -0.22
N TYR A 162 -7.49 8.56 -1.00
CA TYR A 162 -6.22 9.21 -0.68
C TYR A 162 -6.39 10.71 -0.77
N ASN A 163 -6.03 11.43 0.29
CA ASN A 163 -6.18 12.88 0.34
C ASN A 163 -4.89 13.65 -0.04
N GLY A 164 -3.86 12.93 -0.52
CA GLY A 164 -2.52 13.48 -0.78
C GLY A 164 -1.56 13.40 0.42
N THR A 165 -2.01 12.89 1.57
CA THR A 165 -1.18 12.69 2.77
C THR A 165 -1.49 11.35 3.43
N ASP A 166 -2.77 11.09 3.69
CA ASP A 166 -3.25 9.90 4.39
C ASP A 166 -4.15 9.06 3.50
N LEU A 167 -4.11 7.75 3.72
CA LEU A 167 -5.15 6.85 3.24
C LEU A 167 -6.32 6.85 4.20
N VAL A 168 -7.52 6.83 3.63
CA VAL A 168 -8.76 6.76 4.39
C VAL A 168 -9.52 5.55 3.89
N LEU A 169 -9.53 4.51 4.72
CA LEU A 169 -10.30 3.28 4.52
C LEU A 169 -11.65 3.44 5.23
N THR A 170 -12.74 3.28 4.50
CA THR A 170 -14.10 3.33 5.04
C THR A 170 -14.70 1.94 4.95
N ASP A 171 -15.12 1.38 6.07
CA ASP A 171 -16.00 0.21 6.08
C ASP A 171 -17.42 0.71 5.84
N VAL A 172 -18.01 0.35 4.69
CA VAL A 172 -19.36 0.79 4.34
C VAL A 172 -20.42 0.07 5.18
N GLY A 173 -20.17 -1.16 5.60
CA GLY A 173 -21.12 -1.96 6.36
C GLY A 173 -21.31 -1.47 7.78
N SER A 174 -20.24 -1.07 8.46
CA SER A 174 -20.32 -0.44 9.80
C SER A 174 -20.34 1.09 9.78
N ASN A 175 -20.10 1.71 8.62
CA ASN A 175 -19.91 3.15 8.48
C ASN A 175 -18.75 3.68 9.35
N SER A 176 -17.72 2.85 9.52
CA SER A 176 -16.49 3.17 10.24
C SER A 176 -15.45 3.75 9.30
N THR A 177 -14.56 4.60 9.81
CA THR A 177 -13.47 5.18 9.01
C THR A 177 -12.16 5.06 9.76
N TYR A 178 -11.15 4.66 9.01
CA TYR A 178 -9.82 4.31 9.45
C TYR A 178 -8.83 5.16 8.66
N THR A 179 -8.01 5.94 9.37
CA THR A 179 -6.96 6.77 8.77
C THR A 179 -5.63 6.05 8.90
N LEU A 180 -5.01 5.74 7.77
CA LEU A 180 -3.68 5.15 7.73
C LEU A 180 -2.68 6.25 7.35
N THR A 181 -1.63 6.38 8.15
CA THR A 181 -0.56 7.35 7.94
C THR A 181 0.66 6.66 7.36
N LYS A 182 1.40 7.32 6.47
CA LYS A 182 2.60 6.73 5.87
C LYS A 182 3.67 6.52 6.94
N VAL A 183 4.31 5.34 6.95
CA VAL A 183 5.41 5.05 7.89
C VAL A 183 6.53 6.05 7.66
N LYS A 184 6.93 6.72 8.75
CA LYS A 184 7.94 7.79 8.73
C LYS A 184 9.26 7.30 8.16
N GLN A 185 9.83 8.09 7.24
CA GLN A 185 11.16 7.85 6.69
C GLN A 185 12.19 8.83 7.28
N SER A 186 13.42 8.36 7.48
CA SER A 186 14.55 9.20 7.91
C SER A 186 15.80 8.87 7.10
N SER A 187 16.88 9.66 7.25
CA SER A 187 18.19 9.29 6.71
C SER A 187 18.89 8.17 7.49
N GLY A 188 18.36 7.79 8.66
CA GLY A 188 18.87 6.71 9.50
C GLY A 188 18.01 5.45 9.41
N LEU A 189 17.98 4.65 10.48
CA LEU A 189 17.28 3.37 10.52
C LEU A 189 15.75 3.52 10.39
N VAL A 190 15.17 4.59 10.96
CA VAL A 190 13.72 4.82 10.92
C VAL A 190 13.24 4.85 9.47
N GLY A 191 12.25 4.04 9.17
CA GLY A 191 11.73 3.79 7.84
C GLY A 191 11.41 2.33 7.58
N THR A 192 11.06 2.06 6.33
CA THR A 192 10.69 0.73 5.85
C THR A 192 11.82 0.18 4.97
N TRP A 193 12.22 -1.06 5.21
CA TRP A 193 13.31 -1.73 4.52
C TRP A 193 12.85 -3.10 4.06
N LYS A 194 12.82 -3.31 2.75
CA LYS A 194 12.32 -4.51 2.13
C LYS A 194 13.43 -5.44 1.66
N PHE A 195 13.25 -6.72 1.90
CA PHE A 195 14.04 -7.78 1.28
C PHE A 195 13.38 -8.21 -0.04
N SER A 196 12.05 -8.33 -0.03
CA SER A 196 11.23 -8.64 -1.20
C SER A 196 9.99 -7.73 -1.23
N ASP A 197 9.08 -7.98 -2.17
CA ASP A 197 7.82 -7.25 -2.29
C ASP A 197 6.87 -7.45 -1.09
N THR A 198 6.99 -8.55 -0.35
CA THR A 198 6.12 -8.89 0.79
C THR A 198 6.89 -9.25 2.06
N GLN A 199 8.22 -9.12 2.06
CA GLN A 199 9.08 -9.35 3.23
C GLN A 199 9.85 -8.08 3.56
N LEU A 200 9.53 -7.43 4.69
CA LEU A 200 10.08 -6.12 5.06
C LEU A 200 10.10 -5.88 6.57
N PHE A 201 11.01 -5.01 6.99
CA PHE A 201 11.00 -4.39 8.32
C PHE A 201 10.50 -2.96 8.25
N ALA A 202 9.69 -2.54 9.21
CA ALA A 202 9.49 -1.15 9.57
C ALA A 202 10.17 -0.88 10.91
N PHE A 203 11.07 0.11 10.96
CA PHE A 203 11.64 0.62 12.21
C PHE A 203 11.03 1.97 12.54
N PHE A 204 10.48 2.10 13.74
CA PHE A 204 9.81 3.31 14.20
C PHE A 204 10.75 4.19 15.03
N ASP A 205 10.44 5.49 15.14
CA ASP A 205 11.25 6.47 15.87
C ASP A 205 11.15 6.39 17.40
N ASN A 206 10.34 5.47 17.90
CA ASN A 206 10.17 5.16 19.32
C ASN A 206 10.72 3.78 19.70
N ASN A 207 11.69 3.26 18.93
CA ASN A 207 12.38 1.98 19.13
C ASN A 207 11.52 0.71 18.93
N TYR A 208 10.30 0.86 18.42
CA TYR A 208 9.52 -0.28 17.96
C TYR A 208 10.02 -0.75 16.59
N TYR A 209 9.75 -2.00 16.27
CA TYR A 209 9.88 -2.53 14.93
C TYR A 209 8.72 -3.46 14.61
N PHE A 210 8.47 -3.64 13.32
CA PHE A 210 7.54 -4.62 12.78
C PHE A 210 8.24 -5.34 11.63
N PHE A 211 8.31 -6.65 11.70
CA PHE A 211 8.71 -7.51 10.60
C PHE A 211 7.45 -8.11 10.00
N LEU A 212 7.26 -7.93 8.71
CA LEU A 212 6.21 -8.54 7.93
C LEU A 212 6.89 -9.52 6.99
N ASP A 213 6.61 -10.81 7.14
CA ASP A 213 7.16 -11.87 6.31
C ASP A 213 6.06 -12.56 5.52
N GLY A 214 5.88 -12.14 4.27
CA GLY A 214 4.90 -12.73 3.37
C GLY A 214 5.36 -13.98 2.62
N ILE A 215 6.54 -14.53 2.89
CA ILE A 215 7.10 -15.67 2.15
C ILE A 215 7.39 -16.83 3.10
N GLY A 216 8.11 -16.54 4.18
CA GLY A 216 8.71 -17.53 5.06
C GLY A 216 9.96 -18.21 4.48
N GLY A 217 10.55 -19.11 5.27
CA GLY A 217 11.73 -19.91 4.96
C GLY A 217 11.40 -21.40 4.76
N ASP A 218 12.37 -22.12 4.19
CA ASP A 218 12.20 -23.55 3.83
C ASP A 218 12.32 -24.50 5.04
N ASP A 219 13.21 -24.18 6.00
CA ASP A 219 13.55 -25.06 7.14
C ASP A 219 12.95 -24.60 8.48
N CYS A 220 12.88 -23.29 8.68
CA CYS A 220 12.17 -22.62 9.76
C CYS A 220 11.83 -21.20 9.30
N GLY A 221 10.96 -20.52 10.02
CA GLY A 221 10.68 -19.11 9.74
C GLY A 221 9.44 -18.90 8.87
N TRP A 222 8.25 -19.26 9.34
CA TRP A 222 7.04 -19.27 8.51
C TRP A 222 6.61 -17.87 8.05
N ALA A 223 5.74 -17.79 7.04
CA ALA A 223 5.11 -16.51 6.72
C ALA A 223 4.27 -16.03 7.91
N GLY A 224 4.42 -14.76 8.30
CA GLY A 224 3.85 -14.21 9.51
C GLY A 224 4.40 -12.83 9.84
N ILE A 225 4.41 -12.49 11.12
CA ILE A 225 4.87 -11.20 11.64
C ILE A 225 5.74 -11.35 12.88
N GLU A 226 6.57 -10.35 13.12
CA GLU A 226 7.24 -10.12 14.41
C GLU A 226 7.07 -8.65 14.80
N TYR A 227 6.49 -8.35 15.96
CA TYR A 227 6.30 -6.98 16.46
C TYR A 227 6.88 -6.83 17.86
N GLY A 228 7.75 -5.84 18.05
CA GLY A 228 8.49 -5.71 19.30
C GLY A 228 9.23 -4.39 19.47
N LYS A 229 10.12 -4.36 20.45
CA LYS A 229 11.03 -3.25 20.76
C LYS A 229 12.48 -3.65 20.64
N LEU A 230 13.28 -2.68 20.23
CA LEU A 230 14.73 -2.78 20.16
C LEU A 230 15.39 -1.80 21.14
N SER A 231 16.57 -2.16 21.63
CA SER A 231 17.58 -1.20 22.06
C SER A 231 18.56 -1.00 20.92
N ILE A 232 18.93 0.25 20.65
CA ILE A 232 19.88 0.60 19.60
C ILE A 232 21.10 1.27 20.24
N THR A 233 22.24 0.57 20.22
CA THR A 233 23.50 1.07 20.80
C THR A 233 24.63 0.86 19.81
N ALA A 234 25.32 1.93 19.40
CA ALA A 234 26.50 1.85 18.52
C ALA A 234 26.28 0.96 17.28
N ASN A 235 25.15 1.14 16.59
CA ASN A 235 24.75 0.35 15.42
C ASN A 235 24.44 -1.13 15.68
N THR A 236 24.24 -1.51 16.93
CA THR A 236 23.74 -2.83 17.33
C THR A 236 22.26 -2.74 17.68
N LEU A 237 21.44 -3.61 17.08
CA LEU A 237 20.03 -3.82 17.43
C LEU A 237 19.95 -4.97 18.44
N THR A 238 19.26 -4.76 19.54
CA THR A 238 19.04 -5.78 20.57
C THR A 238 17.55 -5.85 20.90
N PRO A 239 16.84 -6.95 20.57
CA PRO A 239 15.44 -7.11 20.94
C PRO A 239 15.26 -7.10 22.45
N THR A 240 14.50 -6.15 22.95
CA THR A 240 14.22 -6.04 24.39
C THR A 240 12.89 -6.71 24.73
N GLU A 241 11.87 -6.50 23.91
CA GLU A 241 10.52 -7.05 24.07
C GLU A 241 10.03 -7.53 22.70
N VAL A 242 9.32 -8.65 22.68
CA VAL A 242 8.63 -9.20 21.50
C VAL A 242 7.20 -9.45 21.93
N PHE A 243 6.25 -8.75 21.32
CA PHE A 243 4.84 -8.82 21.69
C PHE A 243 4.12 -9.90 20.90
N TYR A 244 4.45 -10.00 19.61
CA TYR A 244 3.93 -11.02 18.70
C TYR A 244 5.06 -11.53 17.84
N ASP A 245 5.09 -12.84 17.68
CA ASP A 245 5.93 -13.58 16.75
C ASP A 245 5.06 -14.75 16.26
N THR A 246 4.71 -14.72 14.98
CA THR A 246 3.97 -15.78 14.30
C THR A 246 4.81 -16.47 13.22
N ASN A 247 6.08 -16.08 13.10
CA ASN A 247 6.99 -16.52 12.07
C ASN A 247 8.20 -17.27 12.61
N GLU A 248 8.13 -17.79 13.84
CA GLU A 248 9.09 -18.75 14.41
C GLU A 248 10.51 -18.20 14.51
N CYS A 249 11.43 -18.63 13.66
CA CYS A 249 12.86 -18.27 13.70
C CYS A 249 13.19 -17.05 12.83
N ALA A 250 12.19 -16.51 12.10
CA ALA A 250 12.41 -15.44 11.14
C ALA A 250 12.31 -14.07 11.82
N GLY A 251 13.35 -13.26 11.69
CA GLY A 251 13.38 -11.91 12.26
C GLY A 251 14.47 -11.76 13.31
N PHE A 252 14.13 -11.22 14.46
CA PHE A 252 15.08 -11.01 15.56
C PHE A 252 14.79 -11.89 16.79
N HIS A 253 13.73 -12.68 16.76
CA HIS A 253 13.35 -13.63 17.80
C HIS A 253 13.19 -15.01 17.16
N ASP A 254 13.65 -16.04 17.87
CA ASP A 254 13.25 -17.41 17.60
C ASP A 254 12.28 -17.83 18.68
N SER A 255 10.98 -17.93 18.36
CA SER A 255 9.96 -18.31 19.33
C SER A 255 9.99 -19.80 19.73
N TYR A 256 10.72 -20.66 19.00
CA TYR A 256 10.87 -22.07 19.36
C TYR A 256 11.71 -22.25 20.63
N ASP A 257 12.86 -21.58 20.70
CA ASP A 257 13.78 -21.64 21.84
C ASP A 257 13.87 -20.35 22.67
N ASN A 258 13.11 -19.33 22.26
CA ASN A 258 13.04 -18.00 22.83
C ASN A 258 14.36 -17.22 22.77
N SER A 259 15.27 -17.57 21.86
CA SER A 259 16.52 -16.86 21.64
C SER A 259 16.31 -15.57 20.84
N LYS A 260 17.17 -14.57 21.09
CA LYS A 260 17.07 -13.26 20.44
C LYS A 260 18.36 -12.95 19.69
N SER A 261 18.21 -12.55 18.43
CA SER A 261 19.31 -12.22 17.54
C SER A 261 19.77 -10.79 17.76
N ILE A 262 21.00 -10.64 18.26
CA ILE A 262 21.66 -9.34 18.39
C ILE A 262 22.41 -9.09 17.08
N VAL A 263 21.92 -8.14 16.29
CA VAL A 263 22.47 -7.86 14.95
C VAL A 263 23.16 -6.51 14.91
N ASN A 264 24.24 -6.42 14.15
CA ASN A 264 24.82 -5.13 13.78
C ASN A 264 24.23 -4.67 12.45
N TYR A 265 24.06 -3.35 12.28
CA TYR A 265 23.57 -2.79 11.04
C TYR A 265 24.46 -1.68 10.50
N THR A 266 24.49 -1.57 9.17
CA THR A 266 25.11 -0.45 8.45
C THR A 266 24.14 0.09 7.40
N ILE A 267 24.17 1.39 7.16
CA ILE A 267 23.33 2.04 6.15
C ILE A 267 24.23 2.76 5.16
N SER A 268 24.03 2.48 3.88
CA SER A 268 24.69 3.16 2.76
C SER A 268 23.64 3.57 1.73
N GLY A 269 23.27 4.85 1.72
CA GLY A 269 22.19 5.36 0.88
C GLY A 269 20.86 4.68 1.19
N THR A 270 20.31 3.96 0.21
CA THR A 270 19.05 3.20 0.31
C THR A 270 19.25 1.74 0.70
N SER A 271 20.46 1.32 1.05
CA SER A 271 20.76 -0.06 1.46
C SER A 271 20.98 -0.13 2.98
N LEU A 272 20.25 -1.04 3.64
CA LEU A 272 20.47 -1.45 5.03
C LEU A 272 21.05 -2.86 5.02
N THR A 273 22.24 -3.04 5.59
CA THR A 273 22.82 -4.37 5.79
C THR A 273 22.75 -4.71 7.28
N ILE A 274 22.12 -5.82 7.61
CA ILE A 274 22.02 -6.38 8.97
C ILE A 274 22.75 -7.72 9.03
N GLY A 275 23.38 -8.04 10.16
CA GLY A 275 23.99 -9.36 10.34
C GLY A 275 24.53 -9.61 11.74
N THR A 276 24.57 -10.90 12.08
CA THR A 276 25.19 -11.42 13.30
C THR A 276 26.66 -11.74 13.05
N GLN A 277 27.50 -11.64 14.06
CA GLN A 277 28.91 -12.03 13.93
C GLN A 277 29.01 -13.55 13.64
N GLY A 278 29.64 -13.91 12.52
CA GLY A 278 29.84 -15.31 12.14
C GLY A 278 28.75 -15.87 11.22
N GLU A 279 27.72 -15.08 10.90
CA GLU A 279 26.66 -15.44 9.96
C GLU A 279 26.68 -14.56 8.71
N PRO A 280 26.13 -15.03 7.58
CA PRO A 280 25.93 -14.19 6.41
C PRO A 280 25.03 -12.98 6.74
N SER A 281 25.44 -11.79 6.30
CA SER A 281 24.61 -10.60 6.42
C SER A 281 23.51 -10.56 5.36
N VAL A 282 22.36 -9.99 5.71
CA VAL A 282 21.24 -9.70 4.80
C VAL A 282 21.26 -8.23 4.43
N THR A 283 20.99 -7.91 3.16
CA THR A 283 20.85 -6.52 2.69
C THR A 283 19.43 -6.25 2.22
N LEU A 284 18.81 -5.23 2.81
CA LEU A 284 17.48 -4.74 2.51
C LEU A 284 17.57 -3.40 1.77
N GLN A 285 16.57 -3.12 0.96
CA GLN A 285 16.41 -1.85 0.25
C GLN A 285 15.35 -1.00 0.93
N ARG A 286 15.59 0.31 1.04
CA ARG A 286 14.58 1.24 1.53
C ARG A 286 13.35 1.15 0.62
N SER A 287 12.18 0.96 1.22
CA SER A 287 10.92 1.10 0.52
C SER A 287 10.53 2.58 0.48
N ASN A 288 10.28 3.08 -0.72
CA ASN A 288 9.76 4.44 -0.94
C ASN A 288 8.26 4.52 -0.62
#